data_AF-A0A259A5Q7-F1
#
_entry.id   AF-A0A259A5Q7-F1
#
_cell.length_a   1.000
_cell.length_b   1.000
_cell.length_c   1.000
_cell.angle_alpha   90.00
_cell.angle_beta   90.00
_cell.angle_gamma   90.00
#
_symmetry.space_group_name_H-M   'P 1'
#
loop_
_entity.id
_entity.type
_entity.pdbx_description
1 polymer ?
#
loop_
_entity_poly.entity_id
_entity_poly.type
_entity_poly.pdbx_seq_one_letter_code
_entity_poly.pdbx_strand_id
1 'polypeptide(L)'
;MSHGLNRAASGYALCRIAEGNLDAARDLIATSEFASYVWLPHLKRLGLDEKLLALGNKLPHADRLTLAGLLHEWEAYSVEKLKLGKIWERTPFPLETMPS
;
A
#
# COMPACT_ATOMS: atom_id res chain seq x y z
N MET A 1 -2.06 7.68 24.81
CA MET A 1 -3.13 7.49 23.81
C MET A 1 -2.53 7.75 22.44
N SER A 2 -2.00 6.74 21.75
CA SER A 2 -1.19 7.01 20.54
C SER A 2 -1.11 5.86 19.53
N HIS A 3 -1.37 4.60 19.92
CA HIS A 3 -1.31 3.47 18.98
C HIS A 3 -2.53 3.34 18.05
N GLY A 4 -3.70 3.86 18.43
CA GLY A 4 -4.93 3.75 17.64
C GLY A 4 -4.95 4.66 16.39
N LEU A 5 -4.44 5.90 16.53
CA LEU A 5 -4.36 6.86 15.41
C LEU A 5 -3.35 6.42 14.35
N ASN A 6 -2.19 5.87 14.76
CA ASN A 6 -1.16 5.40 13.83
C ASN A 6 -1.63 4.21 12.98
N ARG A 7 -2.50 3.34 13.50
CA ARG A 7 -3.03 2.19 12.74
C ARG A 7 -3.97 2.62 11.61
N ALA A 8 -4.77 3.66 11.82
CA ALA A 8 -5.67 4.20 10.79
C ALA A 8 -4.87 4.92 9.69
N ALA A 9 -3.96 5.84 10.04
CA ALA A 9 -3.26 6.68 9.08
C ALA A 9 -2.57 5.93 7.92
N SER A 10 -1.98 4.76 8.18
CA SER A 10 -1.21 4.00 7.20
C SER A 10 -2.06 3.11 6.28
N GLY A 11 -3.16 2.54 6.77
CA GLY A 11 -4.15 1.88 5.91
C GLY A 11 -4.80 2.88 4.95
N TYR A 12 -5.02 4.09 5.45
CA TYR A 12 -5.45 5.21 4.63
C TYR A 12 -4.41 5.60 3.58
N ALA A 13 -3.11 5.56 3.89
CA ALA A 13 -2.07 5.88 2.91
C ALA A 13 -2.06 4.89 1.73
N LEU A 14 -2.18 3.58 1.96
CA LEU A 14 -2.29 2.60 0.87
C LEU A 14 -3.51 2.88 -0.03
N CYS A 15 -4.66 3.17 0.58
CA CYS A 15 -5.87 3.57 -0.16
C CYS A 15 -5.62 4.85 -0.96
N ARG A 16 -4.97 5.87 -0.40
CA ARG A 16 -4.63 7.11 -1.11
C ARG A 16 -3.71 6.87 -2.31
N ILE A 17 -2.75 5.96 -2.20
CA ILE A 17 -1.89 5.57 -3.34
C ILE A 17 -2.74 4.89 -4.42
N ALA A 18 -3.57 3.91 -4.05
CA ALA A 18 -4.45 3.19 -4.97
C ALA A 18 -5.44 4.13 -5.70
N GLU A 19 -5.97 5.12 -4.98
CA GLU A 19 -6.83 6.19 -5.49
C GLU A 19 -6.09 7.19 -6.39
N GLY A 20 -4.76 7.19 -6.42
CA GLY A 20 -3.95 8.19 -7.14
C GLY A 20 -3.79 9.53 -6.41
N ASN A 21 -4.29 9.65 -5.17
CA ASN A 21 -4.12 10.83 -4.33
C ASN A 21 -2.76 10.81 -3.63
N LEU A 22 -1.69 10.98 -4.43
CA LEU A 22 -0.31 10.80 -3.97
C LEU A 22 0.12 11.87 -2.95
N ASP A 23 -0.44 13.08 -3.01
CA ASP A 23 -0.13 14.13 -2.06
C ASP A 23 -0.70 13.83 -0.68
N ALA A 24 -1.97 13.42 -0.60
CA ALA A 24 -2.53 12.95 0.67
C ALA A 24 -1.82 11.70 1.19
N ALA A 25 -1.38 10.80 0.30
CA ALA A 25 -0.56 9.66 0.69
C ALA A 25 0.77 10.12 1.32
N ARG A 26 1.47 11.08 0.71
CA ARG A 26 2.75 11.61 1.23
C ARG A 26 2.57 12.29 2.58
N ASP A 27 1.51 13.09 2.74
CA ASP A 27 1.19 13.75 4.00
C ASP A 27 0.92 12.73 5.11
N LEU A 28 0.15 11.68 4.81
CA LEU A 28 -0.10 10.58 5.76
C LEU A 28 1.19 9.84 6.12
N ILE A 29 2.09 9.59 5.16
CA ILE A 29 3.38 8.94 5.44
C ILE A 29 4.32 9.85 6.25
N ALA A 30 4.34 11.15 5.98
CA ALA A 30 5.19 12.11 6.67
C ALA A 30 4.73 12.38 8.12
N THR A 31 3.41 12.30 8.36
CA THR A 31 2.81 12.55 9.68
C THR A 31 2.59 11.28 10.51
N SER A 32 2.66 10.11 9.90
CA SER A 32 2.61 8.82 10.60
C SER A 32 4.02 8.24 10.74
N GLU A 33 4.22 7.42 11.77
CA GLU A 33 5.30 6.44 11.72
C GLU A 33 4.91 5.37 10.70
N PHE A 34 4.93 5.66 9.39
CA PHE A 34 4.55 4.68 8.35
C PHE A 34 5.36 3.38 8.45
N ALA A 35 6.61 3.49 8.92
CA ALA A 35 7.46 2.36 9.30
C ALA A 35 6.84 1.45 10.38
N SER A 36 5.94 1.97 11.23
CA SER A 36 5.19 1.18 12.22
C SER A 36 4.17 0.23 11.59
N TYR A 37 3.82 0.38 10.30
CA TYR A 37 2.92 -0.54 9.58
C TYR A 37 3.55 -1.92 9.35
N VAL A 38 4.88 -2.02 9.35
CA VAL A 38 5.64 -3.29 9.34
C VAL A 38 5.36 -4.12 10.61
N TRP A 39 4.69 -3.54 11.62
CA TRP A 39 4.27 -4.22 12.84
C TRP A 39 2.83 -4.75 12.85
N LEU A 40 2.17 -4.93 11.70
CA LEU A 40 0.99 -5.79 11.64
C LEU A 40 1.46 -7.25 11.69
N PRO A 41 1.32 -7.97 12.83
CA PRO A 41 1.96 -9.28 13.00
C PRO A 41 1.45 -10.31 11.98
N HIS A 42 0.22 -10.13 11.51
CA HIS A 42 -0.39 -10.99 10.50
C HIS A 42 0.18 -10.74 9.09
N LEU A 43 0.48 -9.49 8.71
CA LEU A 43 1.11 -9.19 7.42
C LEU A 43 2.56 -9.65 7.41
N LYS A 44 3.29 -9.40 8.50
CA LYS A 44 4.66 -9.87 8.67
C LYS A 44 4.78 -11.39 8.62
N ARG A 45 3.86 -12.11 9.25
CA ARG A 45 3.79 -13.58 9.15
C ARG A 45 3.60 -14.07 7.71
N LEU A 46 2.96 -13.26 6.87
CA LEU A 46 2.69 -13.57 5.47
C LEU A 46 3.73 -12.98 4.51
N GLY A 47 4.71 -12.19 4.99
CA GLY A 47 5.69 -11.48 4.14
C GLY A 47 5.12 -10.29 3.35
N LEU A 48 3.94 -9.81 3.74
CA LEU A 48 3.22 -8.72 3.05
C LEU A 48 3.74 -7.32 3.40
N ASP A 49 4.44 -7.21 4.53
CA ASP A 49 5.03 -5.99 5.07
C ASP A 49 6.19 -5.47 4.20
N GLU A 50 7.03 -6.35 3.68
CA GLU A 50 8.17 -5.96 2.82
C GLU A 50 7.71 -5.24 1.55
N LYS A 51 6.65 -5.75 0.91
CA LYS A 51 6.06 -5.15 -0.30
C LYS A 51 5.42 -3.79 -0.01
N LEU A 52 4.75 -3.64 1.13
CA LEU A 52 4.18 -2.36 1.57
C LEU A 52 5.25 -1.34 1.92
N LEU A 53 6.34 -1.77 2.55
CA LEU A 53 7.49 -0.91 2.82
C LEU A 53 8.15 -0.43 1.52
N ALA A 54 8.31 -1.32 0.54
CA ALA A 54 8.81 -0.95 -0.78
C ALA A 54 7.93 0.10 -1.47
N LEU A 55 6.60 -0.05 -1.40
CA LEU A 55 5.65 0.93 -1.94
C LEU A 55 5.80 2.30 -1.27
N GLY A 56 5.83 2.35 0.07
CA GLY A 56 6.01 3.60 0.81
C GLY A 56 7.35 4.29 0.53
N ASN A 57 8.44 3.52 0.45
CA ASN A 57 9.77 4.05 0.12
C ASN A 57 9.85 4.64 -1.30
N LYS A 58 9.03 4.13 -2.22
CA LYS A 58 8.99 4.59 -3.62
C LYS A 58 8.06 5.79 -3.83
N LEU A 59 7.06 6.00 -2.98
CA LEU A 59 6.08 7.09 -3.10
C LEU A 59 6.67 8.50 -3.35
N PRO A 60 7.81 8.91 -2.74
CA PRO A 60 8.35 10.25 -2.97
C PRO A 60 8.97 10.45 -4.36
N HIS A 61 9.32 9.36 -5.07
CA HIS A 61 10.17 9.42 -6.26
C HIS A 61 9.63 8.64 -7.47
N ALA A 62 8.63 7.79 -7.28
CA ALA A 62 8.06 6.97 -8.33
C ALA A 62 6.94 7.71 -9.07
N ASP A 63 6.84 7.45 -10.38
CA ASP A 63 5.67 7.84 -11.16
C ASP A 63 4.47 6.92 -10.85
N ARG A 64 3.30 7.31 -11.37
CA ARG A 64 2.05 6.56 -11.16
C ARG A 64 2.16 5.12 -11.69
N LEU A 65 2.79 4.92 -12.86
CA LEU A 65 2.93 3.59 -13.46
C LEU A 65 3.77 2.65 -12.58
N THR A 66 4.87 3.15 -12.02
CA THR A 66 5.72 2.40 -11.10
C THR A 66 4.97 2.04 -9.82
N LEU A 67 4.20 2.99 -9.26
CA LEU A 67 3.39 2.73 -8.06
C LEU A 67 2.27 1.72 -8.34
N ALA A 68 1.63 1.77 -9.51
CA ALA A 68 0.64 0.77 -9.92
C ALA A 68 1.26 -0.63 -10.01
N GLY A 69 2.44 -0.74 -10.63
CA GLY A 69 3.18 -2.00 -10.70
C GLY A 69 3.43 -2.62 -9.32
N LEU A 70 3.91 -1.81 -8.37
CA LEU A 70 4.15 -2.25 -7.00
C LEU A 70 2.87 -2.64 -6.26
N LEU A 71 1.76 -1.94 -6.51
CA LEU A 71 0.44 -2.31 -5.95
C LEU A 71 -0.05 -3.65 -6.48
N HIS A 72 0.10 -3.93 -7.78
CA HIS A 72 -0.26 -5.23 -8.33
C HIS A 72 0.66 -6.35 -7.88
N GLU A 73 1.95 -6.08 -7.67
CA GLU A 73 2.85 -7.06 -7.05
C GLU A 73 2.40 -7.42 -5.62
N TRP A 74 2.02 -6.41 -4.84
CA TRP A 74 1.48 -6.62 -3.50
C TRP A 74 0.15 -7.39 -3.54
N GLU A 75 -0.75 -7.06 -4.47
CA GLU A 75 -2.02 -7.75 -4.69
C GLU A 75 -1.81 -9.22 -5.07
N ALA A 76 -1.00 -9.49 -6.09
CA ALA A 76 -0.71 -10.84 -6.57
C ALA A 76 -0.07 -11.71 -5.48
N TYR A 77 0.87 -11.14 -4.72
CA TYR A 77 1.49 -11.82 -3.59
C TYR A 77 0.46 -12.11 -2.48
N SER A 78 -0.43 -11.16 -2.18
CA SER A 78 -1.54 -11.37 -1.22
C SER A 78 -2.45 -12.51 -1.64
N VAL A 79 -2.84 -12.55 -2.93
CA VAL A 79 -3.69 -13.58 -3.51
C VAL A 79 -3.05 -14.96 -3.41
N GLU A 80 -1.76 -15.05 -3.68
CA GLU A 80 -0.98 -16.29 -3.53
C GLU A 80 -0.97 -16.76 -2.06
N LYS A 81 -0.58 -15.88 -1.12
CA LYS A 81 -0.44 -16.24 0.30
C LYS A 81 -1.77 -16.57 0.97
N LEU A 82 -2.84 -15.90 0.58
CA LEU A 82 -4.19 -16.12 1.09
C LEU A 82 -4.95 -17.21 0.32
N LYS A 83 -4.34 -17.80 -0.72
CA LYS A 83 -4.92 -18.85 -1.58
C LYS A 83 -6.25 -18.42 -2.22
N LEU A 84 -6.36 -17.15 -2.60
CA LEU A 84 -7.57 -16.54 -3.18
C LEU A 84 -7.63 -16.67 -4.71
N GLY A 85 -6.63 -17.25 -5.36
CA GLY A 85 -6.49 -17.24 -6.83
C GLY A 85 -7.69 -17.80 -7.61
N LYS A 86 -8.50 -18.68 -7.02
CA LYS A 86 -9.71 -19.23 -7.68
C LYS A 86 -10.87 -18.24 -7.81
N ILE A 87 -10.87 -17.19 -7.01
CA ILE A 87 -11.94 -16.18 -6.92
C ILE A 87 -11.41 -14.77 -7.17
N TRP A 88 -10.16 -14.65 -7.60
CA TRP A 88 -9.49 -13.37 -7.77
C TRP A 88 -9.51 -12.95 -9.24
N GLU A 89 -9.85 -11.68 -9.44
CA GLU A 89 -9.62 -10.92 -10.65
C GLU A 89 -8.72 -9.74 -10.30
N ARG A 90 -7.75 -9.41 -11.16
CA ARG A 90 -6.80 -8.33 -10.92
C ARG A 90 -7.54 -7.00 -10.78
N THR A 91 -7.30 -6.31 -9.67
CA THR A 91 -7.95 -5.02 -9.37
C THR A 91 -7.42 -3.93 -10.31
N PRO A 92 -8.27 -3.23 -11.07
CA PRO A 92 -7.84 -2.01 -11.77
C PRO A 92 -7.78 -0.86 -10.76
N PHE A 93 -6.59 -0.30 -10.52
CA PHE A 93 -6.43 0.83 -9.61
C PHE A 93 -6.72 2.16 -10.31
N PRO A 94 -7.50 3.08 -9.69
CA PRO A 94 -7.74 4.42 -10.24
C PRO A 94 -6.46 5.16 -10.67
N LEU A 95 -5.37 4.99 -9.91
CA LEU A 95 -4.09 5.65 -10.19
C LEU A 95 -3.50 5.34 -11.58
N GLU A 96 -3.92 4.23 -12.21
CA GLU A 96 -3.49 3.83 -13.56
C GLU A 96 -4.08 4.73 -14.67
N THR A 97 -5.22 5.36 -14.39
CA THR A 97 -6.04 6.06 -15.39
C THR A 97 -6.17 7.56 -15.14
N MET A 98 -5.67 8.04 -14.00
CA MET A 98 -5.77 9.46 -13.67
C MET A 98 -4.83 10.31 -14.54
N PRO A 99 -5.30 11.45 -15.08
CA PRO A 99 -4.45 12.40 -15.80
C PRO A 99 -3.43 13.04 -14.84
N SER A 100 -2.18 13.17 -15.31
CA SER A 100 -1.06 13.74 -14.56
C SER A 100 -1.34 15.16 -14.09
#